data_AF-A0A1U7GRR2-F1
#
_entry.id   AF-A0A1U7GRR2-F1
#
_cell.length_a   1.000
_cell.length_b   1.000
_cell.length_c   1.000
_cell.angle_alpha   90.00
_cell.angle_beta   90.00
_cell.angle_gamma   90.00
#
_symmetry.space_group_name_H-M   'P 1'
#
loop_
_entity.id
_entity.type
_entity.pdbx_description
1 polymer ?
#
loop_
_entity_poly.entity_id
_entity_poly.type
_entity_poly.pdbx_seq_one_letter_code
_entity_poly.pdbx_strand_id
1 'polypeptide(L)'
;MSSIDARQAAEAAELLARCLRAWRRYGSYTEAARRLGVTSRFLREAVERAEAAGIEVDDSAAVRVYKPRVVEPDVYASPAEEKAWLRMVAQGEPIADVAALAGVPIERIRLGMDRARDCGLSWVEARKPWNPHVAILIPQDYRPSSPCPHDGPIARGRRAYCVVCDASGLDHEPGMQIDLAKAPRPEPKVPKLGDQAMTRAQRRKLLAELTADQRKEIEKADRDARRFGRTKAATERKRDNMGR
;
A
#
# COMPACT_ATOMS: atom_id res chain seq x y z
N MET A 1 -7.59 54.74 19.85
CA MET A 1 -7.26 53.33 19.56
C MET A 1 -8.54 52.64 19.16
N SER A 2 -8.57 52.05 17.98
CA SER A 2 -9.79 51.77 17.23
C SER A 2 -10.43 50.43 17.66
N SER A 3 -11.73 50.28 17.41
CA SER A 3 -12.46 49.01 17.60
C SER A 3 -11.81 47.81 16.90
N ILE A 4 -11.04 48.05 15.83
CA ILE A 4 -10.33 47.01 15.07
C ILE A 4 -9.16 46.45 15.88
N ASP A 5 -8.38 47.30 16.54
CA ASP A 5 -7.21 46.87 17.32
C ASP A 5 -7.62 45.97 18.49
N ALA A 6 -8.73 46.30 19.16
CA ALA A 6 -9.29 45.50 20.24
C ALA A 6 -9.78 44.12 19.75
N ARG A 7 -10.39 44.05 18.56
CA ARG A 7 -10.82 42.78 17.95
C ARG A 7 -9.63 41.92 17.56
N GLN A 8 -8.61 42.50 16.93
CA GLN A 8 -7.39 41.78 16.57
C GLN A 8 -6.66 41.23 17.81
N ALA A 9 -6.61 42.01 18.90
CA ALA A 9 -6.05 41.55 20.16
C ALA A 9 -6.85 40.39 20.78
N ALA A 10 -8.18 40.44 20.72
CA ALA A 10 -9.05 39.36 21.22
C ALA A 10 -8.88 38.06 20.40
N GLU A 11 -8.88 38.17 19.07
CA GLU A 11 -8.67 37.02 18.18
C GLU A 11 -7.28 36.40 18.37
N ALA A 12 -6.26 37.23 18.57
CA ALA A 12 -4.91 36.76 18.89
C ALA A 12 -4.87 36.01 20.23
N ALA A 13 -5.49 36.55 21.28
CA ALA A 13 -5.56 35.89 22.59
C ALA A 13 -6.31 34.54 22.52
N GLU A 14 -7.41 34.47 21.76
CA GLU A 14 -8.15 33.23 21.55
C GLU A 14 -7.31 32.16 20.85
N LEU A 15 -6.55 32.56 19.82
CA LEU A 15 -5.64 31.66 19.12
C LEU A 15 -4.55 31.10 20.05
N LEU A 16 -3.94 31.96 20.87
CA LEU A 16 -2.95 31.55 21.86
C LEU A 16 -3.54 30.56 22.87
N ALA A 17 -4.73 30.84 23.40
CA ALA A 17 -5.44 29.93 24.31
C ALA A 17 -5.79 28.58 23.66
N ARG A 18 -6.10 28.56 22.36
CA ARG A 18 -6.36 27.33 21.60
C ARG A 18 -5.08 26.51 21.41
N CYS A 19 -3.96 27.16 21.11
CA CYS A 19 -2.65 26.53 21.00
C CYS A 19 -2.22 25.91 22.34
N LEU A 20 -2.36 26.65 23.43
CA LEU A 20 -2.02 26.20 24.79
C LEU A 20 -2.86 24.98 25.21
N ARG A 21 -4.19 25.00 24.99
CA ARG A 21 -5.07 23.84 25.23
C ARG A 21 -4.68 22.61 24.42
N ALA A 22 -4.37 22.78 23.13
CA ALA A 22 -3.97 21.66 22.29
C ALA A 22 -2.66 21.03 22.78
N TRP A 23 -1.66 21.85 23.12
CA TRP A 23 -0.40 21.35 23.65
C TRP A 23 -0.58 20.58 24.97
N ARG A 24 -1.33 21.14 25.94
CA ARG A 24 -1.64 20.46 27.21
C ARG A 24 -2.35 19.12 26.98
N ARG A 25 -3.30 19.07 26.04
CA ARG A 25 -4.08 17.86 25.74
C ARG A 25 -3.26 16.72 25.14
N TYR A 26 -2.33 17.03 24.24
CA TYR A 26 -1.59 16.00 23.47
C TYR A 26 -0.19 15.72 24.02
N GLY A 27 0.36 16.58 24.88
CA GLY A 27 1.70 16.43 25.47
C GLY A 27 2.86 16.49 24.45
N SER A 28 2.58 16.84 23.19
CA SER A 28 3.57 16.88 22.11
C SER A 28 3.26 18.01 21.14
N TYR A 29 4.25 18.87 20.89
CA TYR A 29 4.15 19.98 19.94
C TYR A 29 3.84 19.52 18.51
N THR A 30 4.43 18.40 18.06
CA THR A 30 4.25 17.92 16.68
C THR A 30 2.82 17.44 16.42
N GLU A 31 2.28 16.62 17.32
CA GLU A 31 0.89 16.14 17.24
C GLU A 31 -0.12 17.28 17.39
N ALA A 32 0.08 18.17 18.37
CA ALA A 32 -0.81 19.32 18.56
C ALA A 32 -0.81 20.26 17.33
N ALA A 33 0.35 20.50 16.72
CA ALA A 33 0.48 21.34 15.53
C ALA A 33 -0.22 20.72 14.32
N ARG A 34 -0.06 19.41 14.13
CA ARG A 34 -0.76 18.64 13.09
C ARG A 34 -2.28 18.73 13.22
N ARG A 35 -2.80 18.63 14.45
CA ARG A 35 -4.25 18.71 14.73
C ARG A 35 -4.83 20.10 14.48
N LEU A 36 -4.03 21.15 14.68
CA LEU A 36 -4.43 22.53 14.47
C LEU A 36 -4.14 23.04 13.04
N GLY A 37 -3.46 22.27 12.20
CA GLY A 37 -3.07 22.70 10.86
C GLY A 37 -2.00 23.80 10.84
N VAL A 38 -1.14 23.86 11.87
CA VAL A 38 -0.05 24.84 11.99
C VAL A 38 1.31 24.14 12.04
N THR A 39 2.39 24.90 11.93
CA THR A 39 3.74 24.35 12.08
C THR A 39 4.09 24.14 13.56
N SER A 40 4.95 23.18 13.86
CA SER A 40 5.41 22.91 15.23
C SER A 40 6.16 24.10 15.85
N ARG A 41 6.91 24.84 15.03
CA ARG A 41 7.59 26.07 15.44
C ARG A 41 6.59 27.15 15.85
N PHE A 42 5.58 27.40 15.02
CA PHE A 42 4.53 28.37 15.33
C PHE A 42 3.81 28.02 16.64
N LEU A 43 3.46 26.74 16.82
CA LEU A 43 2.79 26.29 18.04
C LEU A 43 3.64 26.54 19.29
N ARG A 44 4.96 26.26 19.23
CA ARG A 44 5.87 26.51 20.35
C ARG A 44 5.91 27.99 20.73
N GLU A 45 6.13 28.86 19.75
CA GLU A 45 6.17 30.31 19.97
C GLU A 45 4.81 30.85 20.48
N ALA A 46 3.69 30.24 20.07
CA ALA A 46 2.36 30.58 20.55
C ALA A 46 2.13 30.14 22.00
N VAL A 47 2.59 28.94 22.38
CA VAL A 47 2.51 28.45 23.76
C VAL A 47 3.35 29.31 24.69
N GLU A 48 4.59 29.62 24.33
CA GLU A 48 5.48 30.50 25.10
C GLU A 48 4.86 31.89 25.30
N ARG A 49 4.25 32.46 24.25
CA ARG A 49 3.52 33.74 24.34
C ARG A 49 2.28 33.65 25.23
N ALA A 50 1.53 32.55 25.16
CA ALA A 50 0.35 32.34 25.99
C ALA A 50 0.73 32.26 27.48
N GLU A 51 1.80 31.53 27.80
CA GLU A 51 2.33 31.39 29.16
C GLU A 51 2.88 32.73 29.68
N ALA A 52 3.65 33.45 28.88
CA ALA A 52 4.17 34.78 29.24
C ALA A 52 3.05 35.81 29.46
N ALA A 53 1.94 35.69 28.73
CA ALA A 53 0.75 36.52 28.91
C ALA A 53 -0.14 36.08 30.09
N GLY A 54 0.21 35.00 30.80
CA GLY A 54 -0.57 34.48 31.91
C GLY A 54 -1.96 33.98 31.52
N ILE A 55 -2.12 33.49 30.28
CA ILE A 55 -3.40 32.96 29.81
C ILE A 55 -3.69 31.64 30.53
N GLU A 56 -4.55 31.71 31.55
CA GLU A 56 -5.09 30.51 32.17
C GLU A 56 -6.15 29.89 31.25
N VAL A 57 -5.96 28.62 30.92
CA VAL A 57 -6.96 27.84 30.19
C VAL A 57 -7.52 26.79 31.11
N ASP A 58 -8.85 26.81 31.22
CA ASP A 58 -9.59 25.83 31.97
C ASP A 58 -9.47 24.46 31.30
N ASP A 59 -8.65 23.59 31.90
CA ASP A 59 -8.43 22.22 31.45
C ASP A 59 -9.64 21.31 31.77
N SER A 60 -10.58 21.76 32.62
CA SER A 60 -11.71 20.94 33.08
C SER A 60 -12.75 20.69 31.98
N ALA A 61 -12.86 21.57 30.97
CA ALA A 61 -13.71 21.35 29.80
C ALA A 61 -13.13 20.36 28.78
N ALA A 62 -11.83 20.01 28.88
CA ALA A 62 -11.13 19.20 27.88
C ALA A 62 -11.01 17.71 28.24
N VAL A 63 -11.31 17.31 29.49
CA VAL A 63 -11.38 15.90 29.90
C VAL A 63 -12.75 15.31 29.52
N ARG A 64 -13.14 15.39 28.25
CA ARG A 64 -13.85 14.24 27.68
C ARG A 64 -12.79 13.16 27.60
N VAL A 65 -12.69 12.36 28.66
CA VAL A 65 -12.09 11.04 28.61
C VAL A 65 -12.59 10.45 27.31
N TYR A 66 -11.70 10.30 26.33
CA TYR A 66 -12.00 9.50 25.17
C TYR A 66 -12.29 8.14 25.77
N LYS A 67 -13.57 7.83 25.99
CA LYS A 67 -14.01 6.49 26.33
C LYS A 67 -13.61 5.74 25.07
N PRO A 68 -12.52 4.95 25.07
CA PRO A 68 -12.18 4.19 23.89
C PRO A 68 -13.46 3.45 23.55
N ARG A 69 -13.95 3.63 22.32
CA ARG A 69 -15.10 2.89 21.83
C ARG A 69 -14.75 1.45 22.18
N VAL A 70 -15.51 0.85 23.10
CA VAL A 70 -15.33 -0.55 23.47
C VAL A 70 -15.66 -1.28 22.18
N VAL A 71 -14.63 -1.55 21.38
CA VAL A 71 -14.73 -2.45 20.25
C VAL A 71 -15.09 -3.76 20.94
N GLU A 72 -16.26 -4.28 20.60
CA GLU A 72 -16.76 -5.53 21.17
C GLU A 72 -15.63 -6.57 21.12
N PRO A 73 -15.34 -7.26 22.23
CA PRO A 73 -14.10 -8.03 22.44
C PRO A 73 -13.94 -9.28 21.56
N ASP A 74 -14.65 -9.40 20.44
CA ASP A 74 -14.89 -10.70 19.80
C ASP A 74 -14.31 -10.89 18.39
N VAL A 75 -13.27 -10.13 18.02
CA VAL A 75 -12.37 -10.60 16.95
C VAL A 75 -10.93 -10.28 17.33
N TYR A 76 -10.41 -11.01 18.31
CA TYR A 76 -8.97 -11.04 18.52
C TYR A 76 -8.31 -11.60 17.26
N ALA A 77 -7.71 -10.72 16.46
CA ALA A 77 -6.79 -11.16 15.42
C ALA A 77 -5.78 -12.12 16.03
N SER A 78 -5.64 -13.27 15.38
CA SER A 78 -4.75 -14.35 15.78
C SER A 78 -3.30 -13.87 15.82
N PRO A 79 -2.41 -14.51 16.61
CA PRO A 79 -0.99 -14.21 16.58
C PRO A 79 -0.36 -14.33 15.18
N ALA A 80 -0.96 -15.13 14.29
CA ALA A 80 -0.53 -15.25 12.90
C ALA A 80 -0.85 -13.99 12.08
N GLU A 81 -2.05 -13.43 12.25
CA GLU A 81 -2.46 -12.18 11.61
C GLU A 81 -1.65 -10.99 12.12
N GLU A 82 -1.43 -10.90 13.44
CA GLU A 82 -0.61 -9.84 14.04
C GLU A 82 0.84 -9.85 13.50
N LYS A 83 1.42 -11.05 13.32
CA LYS A 83 2.73 -11.23 12.67
C LYS A 83 2.69 -10.86 11.18
N ALA A 84 1.58 -11.14 10.48
CA ALA A 84 1.41 -10.77 9.08
C ALA A 84 1.36 -9.25 8.90
N TRP A 85 0.64 -8.53 9.77
CA TRP A 85 0.59 -7.07 9.75
C TRP A 85 1.97 -6.45 9.96
N LEU A 86 2.74 -6.92 10.94
CA LEU A 86 4.11 -6.44 11.17
C LEU A 86 4.99 -6.61 9.93
N ARG A 87 4.86 -7.73 9.22
CA ARG A 87 5.62 -8.00 7.97
C ARG A 87 5.22 -7.07 6.84
N MET A 88 3.93 -6.84 6.61
CA MET A 88 3.47 -5.92 5.56
C MET A 88 4.06 -4.53 5.77
N VAL A 89 3.95 -4.00 7.00
CA VAL A 89 4.50 -2.69 7.34
C VAL A 89 6.02 -2.68 7.22
N ALA A 90 6.69 -3.76 7.61
CA ALA A 90 8.14 -3.90 7.47
C ALA A 90 8.61 -3.88 6.00
N GLN A 91 7.78 -4.37 5.08
CA GLN A 91 8.02 -4.39 3.64
C GLN A 91 7.68 -3.06 2.94
N GLY A 92 7.20 -2.06 3.69
CA GLY A 92 6.93 -0.72 3.19
C GLY A 92 5.46 -0.42 2.95
N GLU A 93 4.54 -1.34 3.26
CA GLU A 93 3.11 -1.07 3.17
C GLU A 93 2.69 0.00 4.20
N PRO A 94 1.97 1.05 3.81
CA PRO A 94 1.45 2.03 4.75
C PRO A 94 0.51 1.37 5.76
N ILE A 95 0.66 1.71 7.05
CA ILE A 95 -0.18 1.16 8.13
C ILE A 95 -1.68 1.38 7.86
N ALA A 96 -2.04 2.49 7.22
CA ALA A 96 -3.42 2.79 6.85
C ALA A 96 -3.98 1.77 5.84
N ASP A 97 -3.18 1.33 4.87
CA ASP A 97 -3.58 0.36 3.86
C ASP A 97 -3.69 -1.04 4.46
N VAL A 98 -2.78 -1.40 5.37
CA VAL A 98 -2.87 -2.65 6.15
C VAL A 98 -4.14 -2.67 7.01
N ALA A 99 -4.47 -1.55 7.66
CA ALA A 99 -5.69 -1.41 8.45
C ALA A 99 -6.95 -1.54 7.60
N ALA A 100 -6.98 -0.89 6.44
CA ALA A 100 -8.08 -0.99 5.48
C ALA A 100 -8.26 -2.43 4.96
N LEU A 101 -7.16 -3.10 4.59
CA LEU A 101 -7.19 -4.48 4.11
C LEU A 101 -7.70 -5.46 5.16
N ALA A 102 -7.27 -5.29 6.42
CA ALA A 102 -7.68 -6.14 7.52
C ALA A 102 -9.07 -5.79 8.08
N GLY A 103 -9.69 -4.69 7.64
CA GLY A 103 -10.99 -4.24 8.15
C GLY A 103 -10.95 -3.82 9.63
N VAL A 104 -9.79 -3.38 10.13
CA VAL A 104 -9.60 -3.00 11.54
C VAL A 104 -9.05 -1.58 11.68
N PRO A 105 -9.25 -0.90 12.82
CA PRO A 105 -8.65 0.42 13.07
C PRO A 105 -7.12 0.38 13.08
N ILE A 106 -6.50 1.51 12.72
CA ILE A 106 -5.02 1.69 12.74
C ILE A 106 -4.43 1.36 14.12
N GLU A 107 -5.13 1.74 15.19
CA GLU A 107 -4.72 1.47 16.57
C GLU A 107 -4.65 -0.04 16.86
N ARG A 108 -5.54 -0.84 16.26
CA ARG A 108 -5.54 -2.30 16.40
C ARG A 108 -4.34 -2.93 15.70
N ILE A 109 -3.97 -2.41 14.52
CA ILE A 109 -2.77 -2.82 13.80
C ILE A 109 -1.53 -2.53 14.64
N ARG A 110 -1.40 -1.31 15.19
CA ARG A 110 -0.28 -0.93 16.07
C ARG A 110 -0.15 -1.87 17.27
N LEU A 111 -1.26 -2.11 17.97
CA LEU A 111 -1.28 -3.05 19.10
C LEU A 111 -0.88 -4.47 18.70
N GLY A 112 -1.36 -4.95 17.54
CA GLY A 112 -0.98 -6.27 17.04
C GLY A 112 0.50 -6.36 16.67
N MET A 113 1.05 -5.31 16.06
CA MET A 113 2.48 -5.24 15.76
C MET A 113 3.34 -5.26 17.02
N ASP A 114 2.95 -4.55 18.08
CA ASP A 114 3.66 -4.58 19.36
C ASP A 114 3.62 -5.98 19.98
N ARG A 115 2.46 -6.64 20.01
CA ARG A 115 2.33 -8.03 20.46
C ARG A 115 3.15 -9.02 19.63
N ALA A 116 3.21 -8.83 18.32
CA ALA A 116 4.03 -9.67 17.44
C ALA A 116 5.52 -9.54 17.78
N ARG A 117 5.96 -8.34 18.16
CA ARG A 117 7.33 -8.07 18.63
C ARG A 117 7.60 -8.67 20.01
N ASP A 118 6.65 -8.57 20.93
CA ASP A 118 6.73 -9.20 22.26
C ASP A 118 6.82 -10.74 22.14
N CYS A 119 6.20 -11.30 21.10
CA CYS A 119 6.34 -12.70 20.70
C CYS A 119 7.66 -13.04 19.97
N GLY A 120 8.63 -12.11 19.94
CA GLY A 120 9.97 -12.33 19.41
C GLY A 120 10.16 -12.04 17.91
N LEU A 121 9.15 -11.56 17.18
CA LEU A 121 9.33 -11.19 15.77
C LEU A 121 9.98 -9.80 15.65
N SER A 122 11.27 -9.76 15.33
CA SER A 122 12.00 -8.49 15.18
C SER A 122 11.66 -7.78 13.86
N TRP A 123 11.89 -6.47 13.79
CA TRP A 123 11.77 -5.71 12.53
C TRP A 123 12.72 -6.22 11.44
N VAL A 124 13.90 -6.70 11.82
CA VAL A 124 14.89 -7.26 10.87
C VAL A 124 14.34 -8.55 10.25
N GLU A 125 13.75 -9.43 11.05
CA GLU A 125 13.11 -10.65 10.56
C GLU A 125 11.82 -10.37 9.77
N ALA A 126 11.04 -9.37 10.19
CA ALA A 126 9.83 -8.97 9.48
C ALA A 126 10.13 -8.35 8.10
N ARG A 127 11.28 -7.67 7.96
CA ARG A 127 11.79 -7.11 6.70
C ARG A 127 12.35 -8.13 5.74
N LYS A 128 12.74 -9.32 6.23
CA LYS A 128 13.15 -10.38 5.30
C LYS A 128 12.00 -10.58 4.33
N PRO A 129 12.25 -10.57 3.01
CA PRO A 129 11.19 -10.80 2.04
C PRO A 129 10.44 -12.04 2.51
N TRP A 130 9.14 -11.87 2.77
CA TRP A 130 8.30 -13.01 3.10
C TRP A 130 8.24 -13.82 1.83
N ASN A 131 9.21 -14.72 1.72
CA ASN A 131 9.20 -15.77 0.76
C ASN A 131 8.33 -16.81 1.46
N PRO A 132 7.05 -16.98 1.11
CA PRO A 132 6.42 -18.25 1.37
C PRO A 132 7.31 -19.21 0.59
N HIS A 133 8.33 -19.78 1.24
CA HIS A 133 9.29 -20.66 0.59
C HIS A 133 8.51 -21.90 0.19
N VAL A 134 7.82 -21.80 -0.95
CA VAL A 134 7.36 -22.93 -1.71
C VAL A 134 8.67 -23.56 -2.15
N ALA A 135 9.01 -24.69 -1.54
CA ALA A 135 10.13 -25.47 -1.98
C ALA A 135 9.85 -25.90 -3.41
N ILE A 136 10.53 -25.25 -4.37
CA ILE A 136 10.45 -25.63 -5.77
C ILE A 136 11.31 -26.88 -5.92
N LEU A 137 10.66 -28.02 -6.11
CA LEU A 137 11.31 -29.30 -6.32
C LEU A 137 11.72 -29.39 -7.79
N ILE A 138 13.00 -29.12 -8.07
CA ILE A 138 13.61 -29.23 -9.40
C ILE A 138 14.63 -30.37 -9.35
N PRO A 139 14.54 -31.39 -10.23
CA PRO A 139 15.60 -32.39 -10.38
C PRO A 139 16.92 -31.70 -10.76
N GLN A 140 18.06 -32.24 -10.31
CA GLN A 140 19.38 -31.69 -10.67
C GLN A 140 19.58 -31.62 -12.20
N ASP A 141 19.03 -32.58 -12.94
CA ASP A 141 19.05 -32.64 -14.41
C ASP A 141 17.64 -32.45 -15.00
N TYR A 142 17.07 -31.25 -14.88
CA TYR A 142 15.73 -30.98 -15.39
C TYR A 142 15.65 -31.13 -16.92
N ARG A 143 14.88 -32.13 -17.37
CA ARG A 143 14.47 -32.38 -18.75
C ARG A 143 12.97 -32.72 -18.74
N PRO A 144 12.24 -32.55 -19.86
CA PRO A 144 10.82 -32.93 -19.93
C PRO A 144 10.54 -34.40 -19.58
N SER A 145 11.55 -35.27 -19.68
CA SER A 145 11.48 -36.69 -19.36
C SER A 145 12.08 -37.07 -17.99
N SER A 146 12.51 -36.10 -17.18
CA SER A 146 13.13 -36.40 -15.88
C SER A 146 12.11 -36.97 -14.91
N PRO A 147 12.47 -37.95 -14.07
CA PRO A 147 11.56 -38.46 -13.03
C PRO A 147 11.25 -37.38 -11.99
N CYS A 148 10.08 -37.46 -11.35
CA CYS A 148 9.73 -36.54 -10.27
C CYS A 148 10.67 -36.75 -9.06
N PRO A 149 11.14 -35.67 -8.40
CA PRO A 149 12.05 -35.75 -7.27
C PRO A 149 11.36 -36.10 -5.94
N HIS A 150 10.06 -36.42 -5.97
CA HIS A 150 9.28 -36.79 -4.80
C HIS A 150 8.70 -38.19 -4.96
N ASP A 151 8.69 -38.97 -3.88
CA ASP A 151 8.11 -40.30 -3.84
C ASP A 151 6.62 -40.21 -3.46
N GLY A 152 5.74 -40.33 -4.46
CA GLY A 152 4.30 -40.27 -4.27
C GLY A 152 3.71 -38.85 -4.31
N PRO A 153 2.44 -38.65 -3.94
CA PRO A 153 1.76 -37.36 -4.06
C PRO A 153 2.31 -36.33 -3.07
N ILE A 154 2.41 -35.06 -3.51
CA ILE A 154 2.74 -33.95 -2.62
C ILE A 154 1.58 -33.77 -1.63
N ALA A 155 1.85 -33.95 -0.34
CA ALA A 155 0.80 -33.90 0.67
C ALA A 155 0.15 -32.50 0.75
N ARG A 156 -1.16 -32.49 0.99
CA ARG A 156 -1.96 -31.25 1.15
C ARG A 156 -1.39 -30.38 2.28
N GLY A 157 -1.31 -29.07 2.04
CA GLY A 157 -0.73 -28.09 2.97
C GLY A 157 0.80 -28.04 2.97
N ARG A 158 1.50 -28.91 2.21
CA ARG A 158 2.94 -28.76 2.01
C ARG A 158 3.20 -27.54 1.12
N ARG A 159 4.10 -26.67 1.56
CA ARG A 159 4.61 -25.56 0.75
C ARG A 159 5.68 -26.05 -0.20
N ALA A 160 5.29 -26.86 -1.17
CA ALA A 160 6.16 -27.39 -2.21
C ALA A 160 5.45 -27.41 -3.56
N TYR A 161 6.23 -27.22 -4.62
CA TYR A 161 5.77 -27.26 -6.01
C TYR A 161 6.78 -28.05 -6.83
N CYS A 162 6.33 -29.06 -7.56
CA CYS A 162 7.20 -29.87 -8.40
C CYS A 162 7.04 -29.48 -9.87
N VAL A 163 8.12 -29.02 -10.50
CA VAL A 163 8.10 -28.59 -11.91
C VAL A 163 7.91 -29.74 -12.90
N VAL A 164 8.16 -30.99 -12.49
CA VAL A 164 8.06 -32.16 -13.37
C VAL A 164 6.61 -32.62 -13.53
N CYS A 165 5.87 -32.71 -12.43
CA CYS A 165 4.47 -33.14 -12.46
C CYS A 165 3.48 -31.97 -12.39
N ASP A 166 3.98 -30.73 -12.26
CA ASP A 166 3.18 -29.50 -12.07
C ASP A 166 2.23 -29.60 -10.87
N ALA A 167 2.54 -30.46 -9.90
CA ALA A 167 1.73 -30.62 -8.69
C ALA A 167 2.22 -29.66 -7.60
N SER A 168 1.26 -29.10 -6.86
CA SER A 168 1.50 -28.27 -5.68
C SER A 168 0.89 -28.92 -4.45
N GLY A 169 1.50 -28.75 -3.28
CA GLY A 169 0.85 -29.09 -2.01
C GLY A 169 -0.10 -27.98 -1.52
N LEU A 170 -0.22 -26.87 -2.26
CA LEU A 170 -0.88 -25.63 -1.85
C LEU A 170 -2.36 -25.58 -2.20
N ASP A 171 -2.87 -26.54 -2.96
CA ASP A 171 -4.25 -26.58 -3.48
C ASP A 171 -5.33 -26.53 -2.37
N HIS A 172 -4.94 -26.70 -1.11
CA HIS A 172 -5.79 -26.65 0.07
C HIS A 172 -5.45 -25.54 1.07
N GLU A 173 -4.50 -24.64 0.78
CA GLU A 173 -4.29 -23.46 1.63
C GLU A 173 -5.48 -22.49 1.44
N PRO A 174 -6.20 -22.10 2.52
CA PRO A 174 -7.39 -21.24 2.42
C PRO A 174 -7.16 -19.91 1.69
N GLY A 175 -5.92 -19.38 1.74
CA GLY A 175 -5.53 -18.15 1.05
C GLY A 175 -5.19 -18.31 -0.44
N MET A 176 -5.06 -19.54 -0.95
CA MET A 176 -4.77 -19.83 -2.36
C MET A 176 -5.94 -20.50 -3.10
N GLN A 177 -6.99 -20.89 -2.38
CA GLN A 177 -8.23 -21.32 -3.00
C GLN A 177 -8.89 -20.13 -3.69
N ILE A 178 -8.80 -20.11 -5.02
CA ILE A 178 -9.53 -19.15 -5.84
C ILE A 178 -11.02 -19.47 -5.64
N ASP A 179 -11.74 -18.55 -5.01
CA ASP A 179 -13.19 -18.60 -4.93
C ASP A 179 -13.74 -18.43 -6.36
N LEU A 180 -14.08 -19.54 -7.01
CA LEU A 180 -14.57 -19.56 -8.40
C LEU A 180 -15.82 -18.71 -8.61
N ALA A 181 -16.59 -18.44 -7.54
CA ALA A 181 -17.73 -17.54 -7.61
C ALA A 181 -17.32 -16.06 -7.65
N LYS A 182 -16.16 -15.73 -7.09
CA LYS A 182 -15.56 -14.38 -7.10
C LYS A 182 -14.48 -14.20 -8.16
N ALA A 183 -13.97 -15.29 -8.72
CA ALA A 183 -13.04 -15.24 -9.84
C ALA A 183 -13.72 -14.46 -10.99
N PRO A 184 -13.05 -13.46 -11.56
CA PRO A 184 -13.60 -12.78 -12.72
C PRO A 184 -13.91 -13.84 -13.77
N ARG A 185 -15.16 -13.85 -14.27
CA ARG A 185 -15.52 -14.78 -15.35
C ARG A 185 -14.49 -14.60 -16.46
N PRO A 186 -13.89 -15.69 -16.98
CA PRO A 186 -12.94 -15.58 -18.06
C PRO A 186 -13.59 -14.74 -19.14
N GLU A 187 -12.96 -13.63 -19.50
CA GLU A 187 -13.50 -12.74 -20.52
C GLU A 187 -13.84 -13.62 -21.73
N PRO A 188 -15.06 -13.50 -22.29
CA PRO A 188 -15.43 -14.26 -23.46
C PRO A 188 -14.33 -14.01 -24.49
N LYS A 189 -13.69 -15.09 -24.96
CA LYS A 189 -12.55 -15.01 -25.89
C LYS A 189 -12.95 -14.06 -27.01
N VAL A 190 -12.45 -12.82 -26.94
CA VAL A 190 -12.76 -11.83 -27.94
C VAL A 190 -12.21 -12.44 -29.23
N PRO A 191 -13.03 -12.66 -30.27
CA PRO A 191 -12.52 -13.10 -31.55
C PRO A 191 -11.38 -12.15 -31.89
N LYS A 192 -10.17 -12.67 -32.08
CA LYS A 192 -8.99 -11.84 -32.36
C LYS A 192 -9.30 -11.00 -33.60
N LEU A 193 -9.72 -9.76 -33.38
CA LEU A 193 -10.05 -8.79 -34.41
C LEU A 193 -8.72 -8.24 -34.94
N GLY A 194 -7.92 -9.09 -35.60
CA GLY A 194 -6.53 -8.75 -35.88
C GLY A 194 -5.86 -9.50 -37.02
N ASP A 195 -6.35 -10.69 -37.42
CA ASP A 195 -5.70 -11.47 -38.47
C ASP A 195 -6.43 -11.39 -39.83
N GLN A 196 -7.31 -10.40 -40.01
CA GLN A 196 -7.67 -10.01 -41.37
C GLN A 196 -6.50 -9.23 -41.95
N ALA A 197 -5.66 -9.92 -42.72
CA ALA A 197 -4.59 -9.31 -43.52
C ALA A 197 -5.20 -8.27 -44.48
N MET A 198 -5.36 -7.04 -44.01
CA MET A 198 -5.85 -5.95 -44.85
C MET A 198 -4.82 -5.68 -45.94
N THR A 199 -5.29 -5.69 -47.18
CA THR A 199 -4.45 -5.33 -48.31
C THR A 199 -4.00 -3.87 -48.19
N ARG A 200 -2.85 -3.53 -48.77
CA ARG A 200 -2.32 -2.15 -48.76
C ARG A 200 -3.32 -1.12 -49.31
N ALA A 201 -4.18 -1.52 -50.23
CA ALA A 201 -5.24 -0.71 -50.80
C ALA A 201 -6.38 -0.42 -49.81
N GLN A 202 -6.85 -1.45 -49.08
CA GLN A 202 -7.87 -1.29 -48.03
C GLN A 202 -7.37 -0.36 -46.92
N ARG A 203 -6.10 -0.51 -46.50
CA ARG A 203 -5.48 0.36 -45.50
C ARG A 203 -5.43 1.82 -45.96
N ARG A 204 -5.15 2.08 -47.24
CA ARG A 204 -5.16 3.43 -47.82
C ARG A 204 -6.56 4.04 -47.84
N LYS A 205 -7.58 3.26 -48.17
CA LYS A 205 -8.98 3.72 -48.20
C LYS A 205 -9.48 4.08 -46.80
N LEU A 206 -9.21 3.23 -45.81
CA LEU A 206 -9.52 3.49 -44.40
C LEU A 206 -8.85 4.76 -43.89
N LEU A 207 -7.56 4.96 -44.20
CA LEU A 207 -6.87 6.20 -43.85
C LEU A 207 -7.44 7.43 -44.55
N ALA A 208 -8.00 7.28 -45.76
CA ALA A 208 -8.65 8.37 -46.49
C ALA A 208 -9.98 8.80 -45.87
N GLU A 209 -10.74 7.85 -45.30
CA GLU A 209 -12.04 8.08 -44.66
C GLU A 209 -11.94 8.63 -43.23
N LEU A 210 -10.76 8.54 -42.60
CA LEU A 210 -10.53 9.12 -41.27
C LEU A 210 -10.50 10.65 -41.31
N THR A 211 -11.19 11.24 -40.34
CA THR A 211 -11.17 12.69 -40.07
C THR A 211 -9.75 13.17 -39.74
N ALA A 212 -9.47 14.46 -39.98
CA ALA A 212 -8.14 15.03 -39.75
C ALA A 212 -7.65 14.84 -38.30
N ASP A 213 -8.56 14.86 -37.33
CA ASP A 213 -8.23 14.69 -35.91
C ASP A 213 -7.87 13.24 -35.57
N GLN A 214 -8.58 12.26 -36.13
CA GLN A 214 -8.24 10.84 -35.97
C GLN A 214 -6.88 10.50 -36.59
N ARG A 215 -6.52 11.15 -37.71
CA ARG A 215 -5.19 10.98 -38.31
C ARG A 215 -4.09 11.52 -37.41
N LYS A 216 -4.31 12.66 -36.75
CA LYS A 216 -3.36 13.23 -35.79
C LYS A 216 -3.18 12.34 -34.57
N GLU A 217 -4.24 11.72 -34.05
CA GLU A 217 -4.13 10.79 -32.93
C GLU A 217 -3.33 9.53 -33.27
N ILE A 218 -3.57 8.94 -34.45
CA ILE A 218 -2.81 7.77 -34.90
C ILE A 218 -1.33 8.12 -35.10
N GLU A 219 -1.04 9.29 -35.67
CA GLU A 219 0.35 9.75 -35.84
C GLU A 219 1.04 10.00 -34.49
N LYS A 220 0.32 10.58 -33.53
CA LYS A 220 0.82 10.76 -32.16
C LYS A 220 1.10 9.42 -31.49
N ALA A 221 0.18 8.45 -31.61
CA ALA A 221 0.36 7.11 -31.06
C ALA A 221 1.57 6.37 -31.68
N ASP A 222 1.79 6.48 -33.01
CA ASP A 222 2.98 5.88 -33.65
C ASP A 222 4.27 6.58 -33.20
N ARG A 223 4.25 7.91 -33.03
CA ARG A 223 5.37 8.67 -32.50
C ARG A 223 5.72 8.27 -31.07
N ASP A 224 4.71 8.11 -30.23
CA ASP A 224 4.86 7.64 -28.85
C ASP A 224 5.38 6.20 -28.81
N ALA A 225 4.82 5.29 -29.62
CA ALA A 225 5.29 3.91 -29.75
C ALA A 225 6.76 3.83 -30.16
N ARG A 226 7.22 4.67 -31.09
CA ARG A 226 8.65 4.76 -31.47
C ARG A 226 9.51 5.33 -30.35
N ARG A 227 9.00 6.31 -29.61
CA ARG A 227 9.70 6.92 -28.46
C ARG A 227 9.90 5.90 -27.34
N PHE A 228 8.84 5.16 -26.97
CA PHE A 228 8.88 4.15 -25.93
C PHE A 228 9.57 2.84 -26.37
N GLY A 229 9.50 2.48 -27.65
CA GLY A 229 10.25 1.36 -28.21
C GLY A 229 11.77 1.60 -28.18
N ARG A 230 12.21 2.84 -28.44
CA ARG A 230 13.62 3.23 -28.32
C ARG A 230 14.11 3.23 -26.87
N THR A 231 13.29 3.65 -25.91
CA THR A 231 13.68 3.60 -24.50
C THR A 231 13.82 2.17 -24.01
N LYS A 232 12.91 1.27 -24.40
CA LYS A 232 12.99 -0.16 -24.05
C LYS A 232 14.28 -0.82 -24.58
N ALA A 233 14.58 -0.60 -25.87
CA ALA A 233 15.81 -1.12 -26.47
C ALA A 233 17.09 -0.51 -25.86
N ALA A 234 17.06 0.75 -25.43
CA ALA A 234 18.19 1.39 -24.74
C ALA A 234 18.40 0.86 -23.32
N THR A 235 17.33 0.58 -22.57
CA THR A 235 17.41 -0.06 -21.25
C THR A 235 17.91 -1.50 -21.32
N GLU A 236 17.51 -2.26 -22.34
CA GLU A 236 17.99 -3.64 -22.55
C GLU A 236 19.51 -3.65 -22.84
N ARG A 237 20.01 -2.77 -23.73
CA ARG A 237 21.45 -2.64 -23.97
C ARG A 237 22.25 -2.24 -22.73
N LYS A 238 21.70 -1.39 -21.87
CA LYS A 238 22.37 -0.94 -20.63
C LYS A 238 22.46 -2.06 -19.59
N ARG A 239 21.47 -2.97 -19.57
CA ARG A 239 21.45 -4.16 -18.71
C ARG A 239 22.50 -5.17 -19.15
N ASP A 240 22.64 -5.41 -20.45
CA ASP A 240 23.66 -6.31 -21.00
C ASP A 240 25.09 -5.81 -20.75
N ASN A 241 25.30 -4.49 -20.71
CA ASN A 241 26.61 -3.88 -20.48
C ASN A 241 27.03 -3.84 -19.00
N MET A 242 26.11 -4.05 -18.05
CA MET A 242 26.40 -4.12 -16.61
C MET A 242 26.60 -5.57 -16.10
N GLY A 243 26.39 -6.57 -16.96
CA GLY A 243 26.54 -7.99 -16.64
C GLY A 243 27.87 -8.62 -17.06
N ARG A 244 28.86 -7.82 -17.46
CA ARG A 244 30.24 -8.24 -17.75
C ARG A 244 31.18 -7.54 -16.78
#